data_AF-A0A938VJ48-F1
#
_entry.id   AF-A0A938VJ48-F1
#
_cell.length_a   1.000
_cell.length_b   1.000
_cell.length_c   1.000
_cell.angle_alpha   90.00
_cell.angle_beta   90.00
_cell.angle_gamma   90.00
#
_symmetry.space_group_name_H-M   'P 1'
#
loop_
_entity.id
_entity.type
_entity.pdbx_description
1 polymer ?
#
loop_
_entity_poly.entity_id
_entity_poly.type
_entity_poly.pdbx_seq_one_letter_code
_entity_poly.pdbx_strand_id
1 'polypeptide(L)'
;MLVLSACGGGQPAAEEPAAEEPAAEEPAAEEPAAEQPAVEQPAEPFVFGMLLVGPYNDNGWSQAHYEAGLYVEEKFGAKMIYLDKVNPADRPGTTPDQLAEELVAQGAKLVIFNSDDMKDASTAFAKANPDVKVIHASGDQVWEDGKVYEPIPNLMNIMGRMEYGKMIGGCSAALTTETGKIGYLGPLINDETRRLAASAYLGARHCWEAAGNDPATLEFKVTWIGFWFHIPGFTTDPVDVSKDFYSNGYDVVISGIDNPVNLAEAQKFTAEGTPSYGVAYDYVAACSAAPDVCLG
;
A
#
# COMPACT_ATOMS: atom_id res chain seq x y z
N MET A 1 77.91 4.84 -32.65
CA MET A 1 78.87 5.85 -32.17
C MET A 1 78.06 7.09 -31.80
N LEU A 2 78.14 7.48 -30.53
CA LEU A 2 77.66 8.76 -29.99
C LEU A 2 78.20 9.95 -30.80
N VAL A 3 77.59 11.14 -30.66
CA VAL A 3 78.21 12.28 -29.93
C VAL A 3 77.25 13.48 -29.76
N LEU A 4 76.95 13.77 -28.48
CA LEU A 4 76.81 15.05 -27.70
C LEU A 4 75.93 16.22 -28.23
N SER A 5 74.89 16.70 -27.50
CA SER A 5 74.84 17.57 -26.28
C SER A 5 75.21 19.05 -26.51
N ALA A 6 74.66 20.10 -25.88
CA ALA A 6 73.43 20.43 -25.12
C ALA A 6 73.49 21.93 -24.69
N CYS A 7 72.32 22.58 -24.52
CA CYS A 7 71.90 23.71 -23.63
C CYS A 7 72.73 25.02 -23.53
N GLY A 8 72.18 26.22 -23.30
CA GLY A 8 70.84 26.74 -23.00
C GLY A 8 70.99 28.21 -22.55
N GLY A 9 70.06 29.11 -22.90
CA GLY A 9 70.14 30.55 -22.62
C GLY A 9 68.85 31.10 -21.98
N GLY A 10 69.00 31.98 -21.00
CA GLY A 10 67.91 32.67 -20.27
C GLY A 10 67.74 34.13 -20.72
N GLN A 11 66.49 34.60 -20.63
CA GLN A 11 65.83 35.77 -21.22
C GLN A 11 65.87 37.05 -20.33
N PRO A 12 65.20 38.19 -20.67
CA PRO A 12 65.49 39.27 -21.63
C PRO A 12 65.73 40.65 -20.96
N ALA A 13 65.93 41.68 -21.80
CA ALA A 13 66.00 43.09 -21.44
C ALA A 13 64.82 43.94 -21.99
N ALA A 14 64.41 44.91 -21.16
CA ALA A 14 64.02 46.31 -21.43
C ALA A 14 62.72 46.72 -22.19
N GLU A 15 62.03 47.69 -21.57
CA GLU A 15 60.86 48.48 -21.99
C GLU A 15 61.17 49.58 -23.04
N GLU A 16 60.22 49.75 -23.98
CA GLU A 16 59.48 50.94 -24.49
C GLU A 16 60.03 52.40 -24.40
N PRO A 17 59.46 53.42 -25.12
CA PRO A 17 58.20 53.45 -25.90
C PRO A 17 58.26 54.15 -27.28
N ALA A 18 57.19 54.04 -28.08
CA ALA A 18 56.79 55.07 -29.05
C ALA A 18 55.25 55.07 -29.24
N ALA A 19 54.65 56.25 -29.14
CA ALA A 19 53.22 56.51 -29.08
C ALA A 19 52.51 56.51 -30.45
N GLU A 20 51.20 56.28 -30.35
CA GLU A 20 50.15 56.05 -31.35
C GLU A 20 49.84 57.20 -32.33
N GLU A 21 49.26 56.82 -33.48
CA GLU A 21 48.13 57.52 -34.11
C GLU A 21 47.06 56.47 -34.50
N PRO A 22 45.75 56.74 -34.31
CA PRO A 22 44.70 55.73 -34.47
C PRO A 22 44.15 55.70 -35.91
N ALA A 23 44.02 54.49 -36.48
CA ALA A 23 43.22 54.23 -37.66
C ALA A 23 41.89 53.58 -37.25
N ALA A 24 40.79 54.07 -37.80
CA ALA A 24 39.45 53.56 -37.55
C ALA A 24 39.26 52.15 -38.14
N GLU A 25 38.83 51.19 -37.31
CA GLU A 25 38.40 49.85 -37.74
C GLU A 25 36.87 49.80 -37.92
N GLU A 26 36.43 49.27 -39.07
CA GLU A 26 35.06 48.79 -39.29
C GLU A 26 34.80 47.52 -38.45
N PRO A 27 33.60 47.31 -37.90
CA PRO A 27 33.31 46.11 -37.14
C PRO A 27 33.14 44.90 -38.07
N ALA A 28 33.94 43.87 -37.83
CA ALA A 28 33.75 42.54 -38.41
C ALA A 28 32.48 41.89 -37.85
N ALA A 29 31.65 41.33 -38.74
CA ALA A 29 30.48 40.55 -38.36
C ALA A 29 30.92 39.18 -37.80
N GLU A 30 30.58 38.88 -36.55
CA GLU A 30 30.67 37.54 -35.97
C GLU A 30 29.57 36.64 -36.55
N GLU A 31 29.95 35.52 -37.16
CA GLU A 31 29.03 34.41 -37.44
C GLU A 31 28.64 33.73 -36.11
N PRO A 32 27.35 33.44 -35.87
CA PRO A 32 26.94 32.78 -34.65
C PRO A 32 27.36 31.31 -34.68
N ALA A 33 28.04 30.88 -33.61
CA ALA A 33 28.34 29.48 -33.35
C ALA A 33 27.03 28.69 -33.24
N ALA A 34 26.88 27.64 -34.05
CA ALA A 34 25.75 26.74 -33.97
C ALA A 34 25.79 25.94 -32.66
N GLU A 35 24.87 26.23 -31.74
CA GLU A 35 24.58 25.39 -30.60
C GLU A 35 24.06 24.03 -31.10
N GLN A 36 24.79 22.96 -30.79
CA GLN A 36 24.28 21.61 -30.95
C GLN A 36 23.17 21.39 -29.91
N PRO A 37 22.02 20.82 -30.28
CA PRO A 37 20.94 20.58 -29.34
C PRO A 37 21.42 19.58 -28.27
N ALA A 38 21.26 19.98 -27.01
CA ALA A 38 21.46 19.09 -25.87
C ALA A 38 20.55 17.87 -26.02
N VAL A 39 21.13 16.68 -26.01
CA VAL A 39 20.38 15.43 -25.91
C VAL A 39 19.76 15.41 -24.51
N GLU A 40 18.44 15.60 -24.42
CA GLU A 40 17.70 15.36 -23.17
C GLU A 40 17.94 13.91 -22.75
N GLN A 41 18.71 13.72 -21.69
CA GLN A 41 18.74 12.42 -21.02
C GLN A 41 17.33 12.18 -20.46
N PRO A 42 16.76 10.97 -20.61
CA PRO A 42 15.51 10.64 -19.95
C PRO A 42 15.68 10.92 -18.46
N ALA A 43 14.77 11.73 -17.88
CA ALA A 43 14.76 11.92 -16.44
C ALA A 43 14.69 10.54 -15.76
N GLU A 44 15.56 10.29 -14.78
CA GLU A 44 15.51 9.06 -14.02
C GLU A 44 14.11 8.92 -13.38
N PRO A 45 13.49 7.72 -13.45
CA PRO A 45 12.13 7.54 -12.93
C PRO A 45 12.09 7.83 -11.44
N PHE A 46 11.03 8.49 -10.98
CA PHE A 46 10.80 8.68 -9.55
C PHE A 46 10.62 7.32 -8.87
N VAL A 47 11.52 6.96 -7.96
CA VAL A 47 11.45 5.68 -7.23
C VAL A 47 10.64 5.84 -5.95
N PHE A 48 9.65 4.99 -5.75
CA PHE A 48 8.92 4.86 -4.50
C PHE A 48 8.99 3.42 -3.96
N GLY A 49 9.02 3.31 -2.64
CA GLY A 49 9.06 2.07 -1.90
C GLY A 49 7.68 1.68 -1.37
N MET A 50 7.37 0.39 -1.32
CA MET A 50 6.17 -0.12 -0.68
C MET A 50 6.47 -1.35 0.20
N LEU A 51 6.06 -1.28 1.45
CA LEU A 51 6.08 -2.41 2.38
C LEU A 51 4.67 -3.00 2.45
N LEU A 52 4.55 -4.29 2.13
CA LEU A 52 3.29 -5.03 2.17
C LEU A 52 3.28 -5.98 3.38
N VAL A 53 2.26 -5.89 4.23
CA VAL A 53 2.12 -6.74 5.43
C VAL A 53 2.03 -8.23 5.07
N GLY A 54 1.28 -8.56 4.02
CA GLY A 54 1.10 -9.90 3.49
C GLY A 54 1.88 -10.13 2.18
N PRO A 55 1.72 -11.31 1.56
CA PRO A 55 2.24 -11.60 0.23
C PRO A 55 1.63 -10.66 -0.83
N TYR A 56 2.41 -10.25 -1.83
CA TYR A 56 1.91 -9.35 -2.88
C TYR A 56 0.78 -9.94 -3.77
N ASN A 57 0.49 -11.24 -3.62
CA ASN A 57 -0.49 -12.00 -4.38
C ASN A 57 -1.50 -12.73 -3.47
N ASP A 58 -1.87 -12.10 -2.36
CA ASP A 58 -2.80 -12.63 -1.36
C ASP A 58 -4.26 -12.71 -1.84
N ASN A 59 -4.58 -12.21 -3.04
CA ASN A 59 -5.95 -12.03 -3.54
C ASN A 59 -6.79 -11.16 -2.60
N GLY A 60 -6.16 -10.20 -1.94
CA GLY A 60 -6.77 -9.32 -0.95
C GLY A 60 -6.01 -8.00 -0.84
N TRP A 61 -5.77 -7.57 0.39
CA TRP A 61 -5.29 -6.23 0.72
C TRP A 61 -3.91 -5.91 0.13
N SER A 62 -2.94 -6.81 0.27
CA SER A 62 -1.57 -6.54 -0.19
C SER A 62 -1.49 -6.56 -1.72
N GLN A 63 -2.24 -7.44 -2.37
CA GLN A 63 -2.33 -7.45 -3.83
C GLN A 63 -3.01 -6.18 -4.38
N ALA A 64 -4.08 -5.70 -3.75
CA ALA A 64 -4.71 -4.45 -4.15
C ALA A 64 -3.73 -3.26 -4.12
N HIS A 65 -2.86 -3.20 -3.10
CA HIS A 65 -1.82 -2.18 -2.99
C HIS A 65 -0.72 -2.37 -4.05
N TYR A 66 -0.27 -3.61 -4.26
CA TYR A 66 0.71 -3.94 -5.30
C TYR A 66 0.24 -3.51 -6.68
N GLU A 67 -0.99 -3.85 -7.06
CA GLU A 67 -1.58 -3.47 -8.35
C GLU A 67 -1.81 -1.97 -8.48
N ALA A 68 -2.17 -1.28 -7.39
CA ALA A 68 -2.21 0.18 -7.38
C ALA A 68 -0.83 0.80 -7.63
N GLY A 69 0.23 0.19 -7.10
CA GLY A 69 1.62 0.58 -7.38
C GLY A 69 1.99 0.39 -8.86
N LEU A 70 1.62 -0.74 -9.47
CA LEU A 70 1.81 -0.96 -10.91
C LEU A 70 1.05 0.07 -11.76
N TYR A 71 -0.16 0.44 -11.36
CA TYR A 71 -0.93 1.51 -11.99
C TYR A 71 -0.19 2.85 -11.92
N VAL A 72 0.45 3.17 -10.78
CA VAL A 72 1.26 4.38 -10.63
C VAL A 72 2.49 4.35 -11.54
N GLU A 73 3.18 3.21 -11.67
CA GLU A 73 4.29 3.06 -12.63
C GLU A 73 3.82 3.35 -14.07
N GLU A 74 2.69 2.74 -14.48
CA GLU A 74 2.13 2.91 -15.82
C GLU A 74 1.72 4.37 -16.09
N LYS A 75 1.05 5.03 -15.14
CA LYS A 75 0.50 6.38 -15.36
C LYS A 75 1.50 7.51 -15.23
N PHE A 76 2.51 7.35 -14.38
CA PHE A 76 3.40 8.45 -14.02
C PHE A 76 4.86 8.22 -14.42
N GLY A 77 5.19 7.07 -15.01
CA GLY A 77 6.59 6.72 -15.33
C GLY A 77 7.47 6.61 -14.08
N ALA A 78 6.84 6.35 -12.93
CA ALA A 78 7.53 6.08 -11.67
C ALA A 78 8.04 4.64 -11.67
N LYS A 79 8.90 4.32 -10.70
CA LYS A 79 9.36 2.96 -10.44
C LYS A 79 9.02 2.55 -9.02
N MET A 80 8.34 1.42 -8.87
CA MET A 80 8.06 0.80 -7.59
C MET A 80 9.18 -0.16 -7.23
N ILE A 81 9.66 -0.08 -6.00
CA ILE A 81 10.38 -1.18 -5.33
C ILE A 81 9.56 -1.59 -4.12
N TYR A 82 9.48 -2.89 -3.83
CA TYR A 82 8.61 -3.36 -2.76
C TYR A 82 9.22 -4.53 -2.01
N LEU A 83 8.77 -4.69 -0.77
CA LEU A 83 9.00 -5.88 0.05
C LEU A 83 7.65 -6.36 0.55
N ASP A 84 7.38 -7.65 0.37
CA ASP A 84 6.19 -8.31 0.89
C ASP A 84 6.49 -9.10 2.16
N LYS A 85 5.40 -9.59 2.79
CA LYS A 85 5.46 -10.35 4.05
C LYS A 85 6.20 -9.58 5.14
N VAL A 86 5.92 -8.28 5.23
CA VAL A 86 6.45 -7.38 6.24
C VAL A 86 5.57 -7.47 7.47
N ASN A 87 5.56 -8.66 8.08
CA ASN A 87 4.86 -8.93 9.32
C ASN A 87 5.80 -9.66 10.30
N PRO A 88 5.54 -9.58 11.61
CA PRO A 88 6.43 -10.14 12.62
C PRO A 88 6.66 -11.66 12.52
N ALA A 89 5.73 -12.40 11.92
CA ALA A 89 5.83 -13.85 11.80
C ALA A 89 6.74 -14.29 10.65
N ASP A 90 6.63 -13.65 9.49
CA ASP A 90 7.47 -13.94 8.32
C ASP A 90 8.88 -13.35 8.44
N ARG A 91 9.05 -12.25 9.20
CA ARG A 91 10.33 -11.53 9.36
C ARG A 91 10.70 -11.30 10.83
N PRO A 92 10.93 -12.37 11.61
CA PRO A 92 11.28 -12.23 13.01
C PRO A 92 12.59 -11.46 13.19
N GLY A 93 12.60 -10.48 14.09
CA GLY A 93 13.79 -9.70 14.45
C GLY A 93 14.15 -8.58 13.47
N THR A 94 13.32 -8.33 12.45
CA THR A 94 13.44 -7.14 11.59
C THR A 94 12.21 -6.27 11.80
N THR A 95 12.40 -4.95 11.85
CA THR A 95 11.28 -3.99 11.97
C THR A 95 10.96 -3.34 10.63
N PRO A 96 9.71 -2.91 10.36
CA PRO A 96 9.35 -2.30 9.08
C PRO A 96 10.16 -1.04 8.75
N ASP A 97 10.58 -0.26 9.75
CA ASP A 97 11.44 0.92 9.56
C ASP A 97 12.82 0.54 9.03
N GLN A 98 13.42 -0.56 9.51
CA GLN A 98 14.68 -1.07 8.96
C GLN A 98 14.54 -1.49 7.50
N LEU A 99 13.43 -2.13 7.15
CA LEU A 99 13.13 -2.51 5.76
C LEU A 99 12.85 -1.28 4.89
N ALA A 100 12.26 -0.22 5.44
CA ALA A 100 12.11 1.05 4.74
C ALA A 100 13.46 1.71 4.43
N GLU A 101 14.44 1.64 5.33
CA GLU A 101 15.82 2.09 5.06
C GLU A 101 16.44 1.33 3.88
N GLU A 102 16.18 0.03 3.74
CA GLU A 102 16.64 -0.76 2.59
C GLU A 102 16.04 -0.26 1.27
N LEU A 103 14.79 0.20 1.28
CA LEU A 103 14.15 0.79 0.10
C LEU A 103 14.74 2.17 -0.22
N VAL A 104 15.04 3.00 0.79
CA VAL A 104 15.74 4.28 0.59
C VAL A 104 17.14 4.08 0.03
N ALA A 105 17.89 3.09 0.52
CA ALA A 105 19.19 2.73 -0.01
C ALA A 105 19.15 2.28 -1.48
N GLN A 106 18.00 1.77 -1.93
CA GLN A 106 17.72 1.43 -3.33
C GLN A 106 17.18 2.61 -4.16
N GLY A 107 17.09 3.80 -3.57
CA GLY A 107 16.75 5.05 -4.25
C GLY A 107 15.35 5.58 -3.99
N ALA A 108 14.52 4.92 -3.17
CA ALA A 108 13.17 5.41 -2.88
C ALA A 108 13.18 6.81 -2.27
N LYS A 109 12.37 7.72 -2.84
CA LYS A 109 12.15 9.08 -2.34
C LYS A 109 10.83 9.23 -1.56
N LEU A 110 9.98 8.21 -1.69
CA LEU A 110 8.74 8.04 -0.95
C LEU A 110 8.66 6.59 -0.49
N VAL A 111 8.22 6.34 0.74
CA VAL A 111 7.97 4.97 1.25
C VAL A 111 6.54 4.86 1.76
N ILE A 112 5.84 3.82 1.32
CA ILE A 112 4.48 3.47 1.73
C ILE A 112 4.54 2.29 2.70
N PHE A 113 3.98 2.48 3.89
CA PHE A 113 3.72 1.43 4.87
C PHE A 113 2.25 1.05 4.75
N ASN A 114 1.91 -0.15 4.28
CA ASN A 114 0.54 -0.45 3.84
C ASN A 114 -0.42 -0.97 4.93
N SER A 115 -0.01 -1.05 6.20
CA SER A 115 -0.81 -1.71 7.24
C SER A 115 -0.73 -1.00 8.57
N ASP A 116 -1.83 -1.03 9.32
CA ASP A 116 -1.90 -0.56 10.72
C ASP A 116 -0.84 -1.23 11.62
N ASP A 117 -0.41 -2.46 11.31
CA ASP A 117 0.67 -3.16 12.04
C ASP A 117 2.02 -2.40 11.94
N MET A 118 2.15 -1.48 10.98
CA MET A 118 3.35 -0.68 10.75
C MET A 118 3.25 0.75 11.31
N LYS A 119 2.25 1.04 12.15
CA LYS A 119 1.98 2.37 12.72
C LYS A 119 3.17 2.99 13.45
N ASP A 120 3.81 2.23 14.33
CA ASP A 120 4.95 2.71 15.11
C ASP A 120 6.21 2.86 14.24
N ALA A 121 6.43 1.90 13.34
CA ALA A 121 7.56 1.88 12.44
C ALA A 121 7.53 3.04 11.43
N SER A 122 6.37 3.31 10.82
CA SER A 122 6.21 4.44 9.89
C SER A 122 6.48 5.79 10.57
N THR A 123 6.05 5.93 11.83
CA THR A 123 6.30 7.12 12.66
C THR A 123 7.78 7.28 12.97
N ALA A 124 8.44 6.22 13.44
CA ALA A 124 9.86 6.23 13.75
C ALA A 124 10.72 6.54 12.51
N PHE A 125 10.42 5.88 11.40
CA PHE A 125 11.09 6.08 10.12
C PHE A 125 10.93 7.51 9.60
N ALA A 126 9.70 8.07 9.62
CA ALA A 126 9.45 9.43 9.15
C ALA A 126 10.25 10.48 9.94
N LYS A 127 10.35 10.31 11.27
CA LYS A 127 11.14 11.21 12.13
C LYS A 127 12.64 11.09 11.88
N ALA A 128 13.13 9.89 11.61
CA ALA A 128 14.53 9.64 11.30
C ALA A 128 14.93 10.16 9.91
N ASN A 129 13.97 10.21 8.97
CA ASN A 129 14.20 10.54 7.56
C ASN A 129 13.34 11.72 7.09
N PRO A 130 13.58 12.96 7.58
CA PRO A 130 12.74 14.12 7.26
C PRO A 130 12.70 14.48 5.76
N ASP A 131 13.72 14.05 5.00
CA ASP A 131 13.82 14.28 3.55
C ASP A 131 13.05 13.25 2.71
N VAL A 132 12.63 12.13 3.31
CA VAL A 132 11.85 11.07 2.65
C VAL A 132 10.37 11.28 2.91
N LYS A 133 9.54 11.20 1.86
CA LYS A 133 8.07 11.26 2.02
C LYS A 133 7.55 9.91 2.52
N VAL A 134 6.64 9.93 3.47
CA VAL A 134 6.09 8.73 4.09
C VAL A 134 4.57 8.75 3.93
N ILE A 135 4.03 7.65 3.44
CA ILE A 135 2.59 7.38 3.48
C ILE A 135 2.39 6.17 4.38
N HIS A 136 1.52 6.31 5.38
CA HIS A 136 1.04 5.20 6.17
C HIS A 136 -0.43 4.95 5.79
N ALA A 137 -0.70 3.79 5.19
CA ALA A 137 -2.06 3.34 5.00
C ALA A 137 -2.60 2.86 6.34
N SER A 138 -3.82 3.28 6.65
CA SER A 138 -4.38 3.28 7.99
C SER A 138 -3.73 4.32 8.94
N GLY A 139 -4.20 4.33 10.18
CA GLY A 139 -3.73 5.18 11.26
C GLY A 139 -4.29 6.60 11.28
N ASP A 140 -3.90 7.31 12.34
CA ASP A 140 -4.39 8.62 12.75
C ASP A 140 -3.26 9.53 13.30
N GLN A 141 -2.00 9.18 13.00
CA GLN A 141 -0.81 9.85 13.53
C GLN A 141 -0.70 11.32 13.12
N VAL A 142 -1.13 11.69 11.92
CA VAL A 142 -1.12 13.09 11.43
C VAL A 142 -2.51 13.64 11.17
N TRP A 143 -3.54 12.97 11.68
CA TRP A 143 -4.90 13.51 11.69
C TRP A 143 -5.10 14.31 12.97
N GLU A 144 -5.39 15.62 12.87
CA GLU A 144 -5.48 16.52 14.03
C GLU A 144 -6.47 16.06 15.13
N ASP A 145 -7.55 15.37 14.74
CA ASP A 145 -8.53 14.79 15.68
C ASP A 145 -8.20 13.34 16.10
N GLY A 146 -7.08 12.80 15.62
CA GLY A 146 -6.60 11.46 15.91
C GLY A 146 -6.19 11.28 17.38
N LYS A 147 -6.31 10.05 17.88
CA LYS A 147 -6.00 9.72 19.29
C LYS A 147 -4.51 9.82 19.62
N VAL A 148 -3.65 9.65 18.61
CA VAL A 148 -2.18 9.69 18.75
C VAL A 148 -1.56 10.74 17.85
N TYR A 149 -2.29 11.83 17.60
CA TYR A 149 -1.84 12.91 16.72
C TYR A 149 -0.46 13.45 17.14
N GLU A 150 0.42 13.57 16.16
CA GLU A 150 1.69 14.25 16.23
C GLU A 150 1.98 14.95 14.89
N PRO A 151 2.43 16.22 14.91
CA PRO A 151 2.75 16.95 13.68
C PRO A 151 4.07 16.45 13.07
N ILE A 152 3.97 15.50 12.12
CA ILE A 152 5.11 14.92 11.39
C ILE A 152 5.06 15.39 9.93
N PRO A 153 5.84 16.41 9.53
CA PRO A 153 5.64 17.13 8.26
C PRO A 153 5.80 16.31 6.97
N ASN A 154 6.52 15.19 7.05
CA ASN A 154 6.80 14.30 5.93
C ASN A 154 5.96 13.02 5.93
N LEU A 155 5.04 12.85 6.89
CA LEU A 155 4.15 11.69 6.99
C LEU A 155 2.72 12.08 6.61
N MET A 156 2.04 11.20 5.88
CA MET A 156 0.62 11.29 5.58
C MET A 156 -0.08 9.99 5.94
N ASN A 157 -1.26 10.08 6.57
CA ASN A 157 -2.17 8.95 6.72
C ASN A 157 -3.14 8.90 5.55
N ILE A 158 -3.41 7.70 5.04
CA ILE A 158 -4.48 7.45 4.06
C ILE A 158 -5.33 6.26 4.49
N MET A 159 -6.65 6.35 4.30
CA MET A 159 -7.53 5.19 4.41
C MET A 159 -8.79 5.44 3.59
N GLY A 160 -9.35 4.38 2.99
CA GLY A 160 -10.67 4.46 2.37
C GLY A 160 -11.76 4.76 3.40
N ARG A 161 -12.87 5.35 2.96
CA ARG A 161 -14.10 5.44 3.78
C ARG A 161 -14.82 4.09 3.82
N MET A 162 -14.14 3.10 4.36
CA MET A 162 -14.47 1.68 4.28
C MET A 162 -15.83 1.35 4.91
N GLU A 163 -16.32 2.16 5.85
CA GLU A 163 -17.61 1.96 6.52
C GLU A 163 -18.75 1.81 5.53
N TYR A 164 -18.77 2.62 4.46
CA TYR A 164 -19.82 2.53 3.45
C TYR A 164 -19.75 1.20 2.69
N GLY A 165 -18.55 0.77 2.30
CA GLY A 165 -18.35 -0.54 1.67
C GLY A 165 -18.77 -1.69 2.60
N LYS A 166 -18.42 -1.61 3.89
CA LYS A 166 -18.83 -2.63 4.88
C LYS A 166 -20.34 -2.60 5.14
N MET A 167 -20.97 -1.43 5.20
CA MET A 167 -22.43 -1.31 5.30
C MET A 167 -23.12 -1.95 4.08
N ILE A 168 -22.60 -1.73 2.88
CA ILE A 168 -23.11 -2.37 1.65
C ILE A 168 -22.93 -3.88 1.72
N GLY A 169 -21.76 -4.38 2.14
CA GLY A 169 -21.51 -5.82 2.32
C GLY A 169 -22.45 -6.46 3.35
N GLY A 170 -22.67 -5.78 4.47
CA GLY A 170 -23.64 -6.19 5.49
C GLY A 170 -25.07 -6.23 4.97
N CYS A 171 -25.48 -5.19 4.23
CA CYS A 171 -26.79 -5.13 3.58
C CYS A 171 -26.99 -6.29 2.58
N SER A 172 -26.00 -6.54 1.72
CA SER A 172 -26.01 -7.66 0.77
C SER A 172 -26.19 -8.99 1.51
N ALA A 173 -25.43 -9.21 2.58
CA ALA A 173 -25.55 -10.42 3.39
C ALA A 173 -26.96 -10.59 4.00
N ALA A 174 -27.55 -9.52 4.52
CA ALA A 174 -28.89 -9.55 5.11
C ALA A 174 -30.02 -9.75 4.10
N LEU A 175 -29.84 -9.31 2.84
CA LEU A 175 -30.81 -9.54 1.78
C LEU A 175 -30.70 -10.95 1.17
N THR A 176 -29.55 -11.63 1.35
CA THR A 176 -29.32 -12.98 0.84
C THR A 176 -29.64 -14.07 1.86
N THR A 177 -29.36 -13.85 3.16
CA THR A 177 -29.55 -14.87 4.20
C THR A 177 -31.01 -15.37 4.25
N GLU A 178 -31.18 -16.68 4.28
CA GLU A 178 -32.47 -17.35 4.50
C GLU A 178 -32.64 -17.74 5.98
N THR A 179 -31.54 -17.92 6.72
CA THR A 179 -31.57 -18.29 8.14
C THR A 179 -31.65 -17.09 9.08
N GLY A 180 -31.36 -15.88 8.59
CA GLY A 180 -31.19 -14.68 9.40
C GLY A 180 -29.89 -14.69 10.23
N LYS A 181 -28.94 -15.57 9.90
CA LYS A 181 -27.67 -15.72 10.62
C LYS A 181 -26.49 -15.34 9.73
N ILE A 182 -25.77 -14.29 10.13
CA ILE A 182 -24.61 -13.76 9.40
C ILE A 182 -23.35 -13.91 10.25
N GLY A 183 -22.33 -14.56 9.68
CA GLY A 183 -21.00 -14.64 10.27
C GLY A 183 -20.11 -13.48 9.82
N TYR A 184 -19.26 -12.97 10.70
CA TYR A 184 -18.17 -12.06 10.36
C TYR A 184 -16.84 -12.70 10.77
N LEU A 185 -16.02 -13.03 9.78
CA LEU A 185 -14.68 -13.54 9.95
C LEU A 185 -13.74 -12.36 10.15
N GLY A 186 -13.46 -12.01 11.41
CA GLY A 186 -12.65 -10.86 11.78
C GLY A 186 -11.16 -11.19 11.87
N PRO A 187 -10.27 -10.21 11.61
CA PRO A 187 -8.82 -10.36 11.75
C PRO A 187 -8.42 -10.25 13.23
N LEU A 188 -7.64 -9.23 13.59
CA LEU A 188 -7.37 -8.80 14.96
C LEU A 188 -8.41 -7.80 15.48
N ILE A 189 -8.35 -7.49 16.78
CA ILE A 189 -9.20 -6.49 17.43
C ILE A 189 -8.40 -5.19 17.60
N ASN A 190 -8.70 -4.18 16.79
CA ASN A 190 -8.21 -2.81 16.94
C ASN A 190 -9.35 -1.82 16.62
N ASP A 191 -9.07 -0.51 16.61
CA ASP A 191 -10.08 0.50 16.31
C ASP A 191 -10.62 0.40 14.87
N GLU A 192 -9.74 0.07 13.91
CA GLU A 192 -10.13 -0.12 12.51
C GLU A 192 -11.12 -1.28 12.37
N THR A 193 -10.75 -2.47 12.83
CA THR A 193 -11.50 -3.71 12.57
C THR A 193 -12.82 -3.73 13.32
N ARG A 194 -12.88 -3.12 14.51
CA ARG A 194 -14.13 -2.90 15.25
C ARG A 194 -15.08 -1.97 14.49
N ARG A 195 -14.57 -0.88 13.91
CA ARG A 195 -15.36 0.05 13.08
C ARG A 195 -15.90 -0.64 11.82
N LEU A 196 -15.11 -1.49 11.18
CA LEU A 196 -15.54 -2.25 9.99
C LEU A 196 -16.61 -3.29 10.33
N ALA A 197 -16.42 -4.10 11.38
CA ALA A 197 -17.40 -5.08 11.84
C ALA A 197 -18.71 -4.41 12.29
N ALA A 198 -18.63 -3.28 13.02
CA ALA A 198 -19.80 -2.51 13.41
C ALA A 198 -20.55 -1.95 12.19
N SER A 199 -19.83 -1.46 11.17
CA SER A 199 -20.42 -0.95 9.93
C SER A 199 -21.13 -2.07 9.16
N ALA A 200 -20.54 -3.26 9.07
CA ALA A 200 -21.19 -4.43 8.48
C ALA A 200 -22.48 -4.82 9.23
N TYR A 201 -22.43 -4.87 10.57
CA TYR A 201 -23.63 -5.13 11.37
C TYR A 201 -24.73 -4.08 11.15
N LEU A 202 -24.38 -2.79 11.15
CA LEU A 202 -25.35 -1.72 10.95
C LEU A 202 -26.00 -1.78 9.56
N GLY A 203 -25.23 -2.09 8.52
CA GLY A 203 -25.75 -2.32 7.17
C GLY A 203 -26.68 -3.53 7.10
N ALA A 204 -26.28 -4.64 7.72
CA ALA A 204 -27.09 -5.86 7.80
C ALA A 204 -28.42 -5.60 8.51
N ARG A 205 -28.37 -4.99 9.70
CA ARG A 205 -29.58 -4.64 10.47
C ARG A 205 -30.50 -3.71 9.68
N HIS A 206 -29.95 -2.68 9.05
CA HIS A 206 -30.74 -1.73 8.26
C HIS A 206 -31.53 -2.42 7.14
N CYS A 207 -30.86 -3.26 6.33
CA CYS A 207 -31.51 -3.93 5.22
C CYS A 207 -32.42 -5.07 5.65
N TRP A 208 -32.11 -5.74 6.75
CA TRP A 208 -33.00 -6.72 7.39
C TRP A 208 -34.33 -6.08 7.82
N GLU A 209 -34.28 -4.93 8.51
CA GLU A 209 -35.45 -4.15 8.89
C GLU A 209 -36.21 -3.64 7.65
N ALA A 210 -35.49 -3.13 6.65
CA ALA A 210 -36.09 -2.62 5.41
C ALA A 210 -36.80 -3.71 4.59
N ALA A 211 -36.36 -4.97 4.71
CA ALA A 211 -37.02 -6.13 4.13
C ALA A 211 -38.30 -6.55 4.89
N GLY A 212 -38.63 -5.88 5.99
CA GLY A 212 -39.84 -6.14 6.80
C GLY A 212 -39.65 -7.17 7.90
N ASN A 213 -38.42 -7.57 8.19
CA ASN A 213 -38.12 -8.51 9.27
C ASN A 213 -37.95 -7.77 10.62
N ASP A 214 -38.14 -8.49 11.72
CA ASP A 214 -37.84 -7.99 13.05
C ASP A 214 -36.31 -7.95 13.27
N PRO A 215 -35.70 -6.80 13.59
CA PRO A 215 -34.25 -6.71 13.85
C PRO A 215 -33.77 -7.59 14.99
N ALA A 216 -34.63 -7.96 15.94
CA ALA A 216 -34.27 -8.85 17.03
C ALA A 216 -34.04 -10.31 16.58
N THR A 217 -34.49 -10.70 15.38
CA THR A 217 -34.29 -12.04 14.84
C THR A 217 -33.01 -12.18 14.02
N LEU A 218 -32.32 -11.08 13.73
CA LEU A 218 -31.05 -11.11 13.03
C LEU A 218 -29.93 -11.53 13.99
N GLU A 219 -29.27 -12.64 13.71
CA GLU A 219 -28.10 -13.11 14.45
C GLU A 219 -26.83 -12.70 13.70
N PHE A 220 -25.98 -11.88 14.34
CA PHE A 220 -24.70 -11.48 13.77
C PHE A 220 -23.57 -11.90 14.71
N LYS A 221 -22.76 -12.89 14.31
CA LYS A 221 -21.67 -13.43 15.13
C LYS A 221 -20.32 -13.05 14.53
N VAL A 222 -19.45 -12.49 15.38
CA VAL A 222 -18.08 -12.14 15.02
C VAL A 222 -17.12 -13.13 15.66
N THR A 223 -16.19 -13.66 14.87
CA THR A 223 -15.07 -14.46 15.37
C THR A 223 -13.77 -13.85 14.87
N TRP A 224 -12.86 -13.50 15.78
CA TRP A 224 -11.58 -12.86 15.48
C TRP A 224 -10.46 -13.90 15.42
N ILE A 225 -9.72 -13.98 14.32
CA ILE A 225 -8.63 -14.95 14.17
C ILE A 225 -7.32 -14.51 14.84
N GLY A 226 -7.17 -13.22 15.13
CA GLY A 226 -6.04 -12.65 15.88
C GLY A 226 -5.01 -11.89 15.05
N PHE A 227 -5.07 -11.98 13.71
CA PHE A 227 -4.25 -11.20 12.78
C PHE A 227 -4.95 -11.04 11.43
N TRP A 228 -4.38 -10.28 10.50
CA TRP A 228 -4.94 -10.03 9.16
C TRP A 228 -5.15 -11.28 8.31
N PHE A 229 -4.40 -12.35 8.59
CA PHE A 229 -4.45 -13.64 7.90
C PHE A 229 -3.91 -14.74 8.82
N HIS A 230 -3.97 -16.00 8.37
CA HIS A 230 -3.52 -17.13 9.18
C HIS A 230 -1.99 -17.12 9.38
N ILE A 231 -1.57 -17.10 10.65
CA ILE A 231 -0.20 -17.36 11.09
C ILE A 231 -0.23 -18.65 11.93
N PRO A 232 0.42 -19.74 11.48
CA PRO A 232 0.46 -21.00 12.20
C PRO A 232 0.98 -20.86 13.63
N GLY A 233 0.21 -21.37 14.60
CA GLY A 233 0.56 -21.32 16.02
C GLY A 233 0.31 -19.97 16.71
N PHE A 234 -0.17 -18.96 15.98
CA PHE A 234 -0.51 -17.64 16.53
C PHE A 234 -2.00 -17.31 16.35
N THR A 235 -2.52 -17.45 15.14
CA THR A 235 -3.93 -17.19 14.84
C THR A 235 -4.79 -18.46 14.91
N THR A 236 -6.09 -18.27 15.11
CA THR A 236 -7.06 -19.33 14.78
C THR A 236 -7.11 -19.54 13.27
N ASP A 237 -7.27 -20.78 12.80
CA ASP A 237 -7.37 -21.07 11.37
C ASP A 237 -8.69 -20.51 10.78
N PRO A 238 -8.66 -19.57 9.83
CA PRO A 238 -9.86 -19.00 9.23
C PRO A 238 -10.66 -20.02 8.40
N VAL A 239 -10.06 -21.11 7.94
CA VAL A 239 -10.77 -22.24 7.33
C VAL A 239 -11.69 -22.87 8.37
N ASP A 240 -11.17 -23.17 9.56
CA ASP A 240 -11.96 -23.79 10.63
C ASP A 240 -13.04 -22.85 11.17
N VAL A 241 -12.74 -21.56 11.29
CA VAL A 241 -13.74 -20.55 11.66
C VAL A 241 -14.85 -20.44 10.61
N SER A 242 -14.51 -20.42 9.32
CA SER A 242 -15.50 -20.37 8.24
C SER A 242 -16.39 -21.62 8.23
N LYS A 243 -15.78 -22.80 8.40
CA LYS A 243 -16.52 -24.06 8.53
C LYS A 243 -17.43 -24.07 9.76
N ASP A 244 -16.98 -23.55 10.89
CA ASP A 244 -17.81 -23.43 12.10
C ASP A 244 -19.04 -22.58 11.83
N PHE A 245 -18.90 -21.44 11.16
CA PHE A 245 -20.03 -20.61 10.77
C PHE A 245 -21.05 -21.38 9.92
N TYR A 246 -20.63 -21.93 8.78
CA TYR A 246 -21.57 -22.63 7.89
C TYR A 246 -22.19 -23.87 8.53
N SER A 247 -21.43 -24.64 9.31
CA SER A 247 -21.93 -25.82 10.04
C SER A 247 -22.97 -25.49 11.10
N ASN A 248 -22.97 -24.26 11.64
CA ASN A 248 -23.90 -23.79 12.66
C ASN A 248 -25.03 -22.91 12.09
N GLY A 249 -25.24 -22.95 10.77
CA GLY A 249 -26.37 -22.32 10.09
C GLY A 249 -26.19 -20.83 9.79
N TYR A 250 -24.98 -20.30 9.89
CA TYR A 250 -24.66 -18.98 9.32
C TYR A 250 -24.46 -19.17 7.82
N ASP A 251 -25.50 -18.92 7.03
CA ASP A 251 -25.53 -19.17 5.59
C ASP A 251 -24.86 -18.07 4.76
N VAL A 252 -24.50 -16.94 5.40
CA VAL A 252 -23.66 -15.91 4.81
C VAL A 252 -22.51 -15.55 5.74
N VAL A 253 -21.27 -15.57 5.24
CA VAL A 253 -20.08 -15.11 5.98
C VAL A 253 -19.40 -13.94 5.28
N ILE A 254 -19.27 -12.82 5.98
CA ILE A 254 -18.52 -11.64 5.54
C ILE A 254 -17.06 -11.80 5.98
N SER A 255 -16.12 -11.68 5.04
CA SER A 255 -14.69 -11.65 5.36
C SER A 255 -14.25 -10.24 5.78
N GLY A 256 -13.52 -10.17 6.89
CA GLY A 256 -12.75 -9.00 7.32
C GLY A 256 -11.24 -9.23 7.26
N ILE A 257 -10.79 -10.31 6.62
CA ILE A 257 -9.38 -10.73 6.58
C ILE A 257 -8.81 -10.59 5.15
N ASP A 258 -7.48 -10.54 5.03
CA ASP A 258 -6.77 -10.17 3.79
C ASP A 258 -6.77 -11.27 2.69
N ASN A 259 -7.68 -12.25 2.76
CA ASN A 259 -7.84 -13.28 1.73
C ASN A 259 -9.30 -13.78 1.64
N PRO A 260 -9.68 -14.43 0.50
CA PRO A 260 -11.06 -14.86 0.25
C PRO A 260 -11.38 -16.28 0.75
N VAL A 261 -10.77 -16.76 1.85
CA VAL A 261 -10.96 -18.15 2.32
C VAL A 261 -12.42 -18.50 2.65
N ASN A 262 -13.21 -17.53 3.12
CA ASN A 262 -14.64 -17.73 3.40
C ASN A 262 -15.43 -18.14 2.15
N LEU A 263 -15.05 -17.66 0.97
CA LEU A 263 -15.68 -18.00 -0.31
C LEU A 263 -15.39 -19.45 -0.72
N ALA A 264 -14.14 -19.90 -0.53
CA ALA A 264 -13.76 -21.28 -0.82
C ALA A 264 -14.53 -22.26 0.07
N GLU A 265 -14.76 -21.93 1.34
CA GLU A 265 -15.59 -22.75 2.22
C GLU A 265 -17.08 -22.66 1.87
N ALA A 266 -17.60 -21.48 1.52
CA ALA A 266 -18.99 -21.32 1.04
C ALA A 266 -19.29 -22.23 -0.16
N GLN A 267 -18.35 -22.29 -1.11
CA GLN A 267 -18.49 -23.11 -2.31
C GLN A 267 -18.53 -24.60 -1.98
N LYS A 268 -17.71 -25.06 -1.02
CA LYS A 268 -17.72 -26.46 -0.57
C LYS A 268 -19.05 -26.84 0.06
N PHE A 269 -19.56 -26.01 0.99
CA PHE A 269 -20.87 -26.26 1.62
C PHE A 269 -22.01 -26.26 0.61
N THR A 270 -21.98 -25.33 -0.34
CA THR A 270 -22.98 -25.27 -1.43
C THR A 270 -22.93 -26.52 -2.30
N ALA A 271 -21.73 -27.01 -2.66
CA ALA A 271 -21.56 -28.25 -3.40
C ALA A 271 -22.04 -29.50 -2.63
N GLU A 272 -22.01 -29.45 -1.29
CA GLU A 272 -22.53 -30.49 -0.39
C GLU A 272 -24.04 -30.36 -0.11
N GLY A 273 -24.71 -29.39 -0.73
CA GLY A 273 -26.17 -29.21 -0.65
C GLY A 273 -26.64 -28.28 0.47
N THR A 274 -25.73 -27.53 1.08
CA THR A 274 -26.05 -26.45 2.03
C THR A 274 -25.77 -25.11 1.37
N PRO A 275 -26.78 -24.39 0.84
CA PRO A 275 -26.56 -23.07 0.23
C PRO A 275 -25.81 -22.17 1.20
N SER A 276 -24.67 -21.64 0.76
CA SER A 276 -23.77 -20.84 1.58
C SER A 276 -23.10 -19.80 0.71
N TYR A 277 -23.04 -18.57 1.21
CA TYR A 277 -22.56 -17.42 0.47
C TYR A 277 -21.51 -16.66 1.27
N GLY A 278 -20.71 -15.85 0.58
CA GLY A 278 -19.78 -14.97 1.26
C GLY A 278 -19.61 -13.62 0.60
N VAL A 279 -19.15 -12.67 1.41
CA VAL A 279 -18.71 -11.34 0.95
C VAL A 279 -17.19 -11.30 1.09
N ALA A 280 -16.49 -10.91 0.03
CA ALA A 280 -15.03 -10.81 0.02
C ALA A 280 -14.53 -9.53 0.71
N TYR A 281 -13.21 -9.43 0.87
CA TYR A 281 -12.54 -8.29 1.51
C TYR A 281 -11.60 -7.58 0.52
N ASP A 282 -11.80 -6.27 0.36
CA ASP A 282 -10.85 -5.25 -0.11
C ASP A 282 -10.09 -5.46 -1.43
N TYR A 283 -10.46 -6.45 -2.24
CA TYR A 283 -9.86 -6.68 -3.56
C TYR A 283 -10.88 -6.94 -4.65
N VAL A 284 -10.77 -6.20 -5.75
CA VAL A 284 -11.78 -6.18 -6.83
C VAL A 284 -11.98 -7.53 -7.50
N ALA A 285 -10.94 -8.37 -7.57
CA ALA A 285 -11.02 -9.69 -8.20
C ALA A 285 -11.23 -10.83 -7.19
N ALA A 286 -11.46 -10.53 -5.90
CA ALA A 286 -11.57 -11.55 -4.85
C ALA A 286 -12.70 -12.58 -5.10
N CYS A 287 -13.82 -12.16 -5.69
CA CYS A 287 -14.90 -13.09 -6.08
C CYS A 287 -14.48 -14.16 -7.10
N SER A 288 -13.36 -13.98 -7.81
CA SER A 288 -12.85 -15.00 -8.74
C SER A 288 -12.51 -16.32 -8.04
N ALA A 289 -12.33 -16.30 -6.71
CA ALA A 289 -12.11 -17.50 -5.91
C ALA A 289 -13.32 -18.44 -5.90
N ALA A 290 -14.54 -17.91 -5.88
CA ALA A 290 -15.78 -18.69 -5.97
C ALA A 290 -16.95 -17.82 -6.48
N PRO A 291 -17.04 -17.60 -7.80
CA PRO A 291 -17.94 -16.60 -8.38
C PRO A 291 -19.43 -16.88 -8.13
N ASP A 292 -19.82 -18.14 -8.05
CA ASP A 292 -21.23 -18.54 -7.91
C ASP A 292 -21.80 -18.29 -6.49
N VAL A 293 -20.94 -18.09 -5.49
CA VAL A 293 -21.32 -17.91 -4.08
C VAL A 293 -20.89 -16.57 -3.49
N CYS A 294 -20.24 -15.72 -4.30
CA CYS A 294 -19.77 -14.40 -3.88
C CYS A 294 -20.88 -13.35 -4.03
N LEU A 295 -21.09 -12.52 -3.01
CA LEU A 295 -22.15 -11.49 -2.97
C LEU A 295 -21.68 -10.06 -3.24
N GLY A 296 -20.44 -9.91 -3.74
CA GLY A 296 -19.82 -8.62 -4.02
C GLY A 296 -18.31 -8.71 -4.04
#